data_AF-A0A7X5C8W2-F1
#
_entry.id   AF-A0A7X5C8W2-F1
#
_cell.length_a   1.000
_cell.length_b   1.000
_cell.length_c   1.000
_cell.angle_alpha   90.00
_cell.angle_beta   90.00
_cell.angle_gamma   90.00
#
_symmetry.space_group_name_H-M   'P 1'
#
loop_
_entity.id
_entity.type
_entity.pdbx_description
1 polymer ?
#
loop_
_entity_poly.entity_id
_entity_poly.type
_entity_poly.pdbx_seq_one_letter_code
_entity_poly.pdbx_strand_id
1 'polypeptide(L)'
;MSRIYAGRTEIPKINKHIYTYEELAARAQEQKQEQKVQKFTRDKITFSQEGMKSAREMRKYLNENGLSSSIDFQANLEELDKQLHTKTMDYTNNFWQEMGEVIEQQRTVWGSQAGETSFDNSVASWAKAYQVVHDRIVDEFSRTDREVTYVIDEATGERREETVDDRLAELDYAYEARTTFIAASKKVMVQIQEVFGGKKSPAPPEAVEQKIRDAYKQAVSEENLERLRRKVDSFEEYRPDLSIGSFWEQILGEIW
;
A
#
# COMPACT_ATOMS: atom_id res chain seq x y z
N MET A 1 -0.92 30.19 -0.15
CA MET A 1 -0.49 29.13 -1.08
C MET A 1 -0.12 27.91 -0.26
N SER A 2 -1.08 27.00 -0.05
CA SER A 2 -0.87 25.78 0.75
C SER A 2 -0.61 24.62 -0.21
N ARG A 3 0.60 24.07 -0.19
CA ARG A 3 0.90 22.77 -0.81
C ARG A 3 0.47 21.73 0.21
N ILE A 4 -0.51 20.89 -0.15
CA ILE A 4 -0.97 19.79 0.71
C ILE A 4 0.13 18.72 0.70
N TYR A 5 1.03 18.80 1.67
CA TYR A 5 2.02 17.77 1.95
C TYR A 5 1.39 16.81 2.96
N ALA A 6 0.74 15.76 2.45
CA ALA A 6 0.47 14.59 3.28
C ALA A 6 1.78 13.80 3.34
N GLY A 7 2.69 14.28 4.19
CA GLY A 7 3.85 13.50 4.56
C GLY A 7 3.36 12.17 5.09
N ARG A 8 3.99 11.10 4.62
CA ARG A 8 4.08 9.85 5.38
C ARG A 8 4.29 10.25 6.83
N THR A 9 3.39 9.85 7.74
CA THR A 9 3.84 9.53 9.08
C THR A 9 4.87 8.43 8.84
N GLU A 10 6.14 8.82 8.82
CA GLU A 10 7.23 7.90 9.05
C GLU A 10 6.82 7.16 10.32
N ILE A 11 6.33 5.93 10.14
CA ILE A 11 6.30 4.96 11.23
C ILE A 11 7.72 5.05 11.77
N PRO A 12 7.91 5.41 13.05
CA PRO A 12 9.24 5.57 13.60
C PRO A 12 9.97 4.29 13.23
N LYS A 13 11.02 4.44 12.40
CA LYS A 13 11.94 3.36 12.07
C LYS A 13 12.16 2.67 13.40
N ILE A 14 11.74 1.41 13.50
CA ILE A 14 12.23 0.58 14.59
C ILE A 14 13.72 0.51 14.30
N ASN A 15 14.46 1.48 14.85
CA ASN A 15 15.89 1.49 15.01
C ASN A 15 16.18 0.36 16.01
N LYS A 16 16.01 -0.87 15.56
CA LYS A 16 16.94 -1.92 15.89
C LYS A 16 17.96 -1.85 14.78
N HIS A 17 19.07 -1.15 15.04
CA HIS A 17 20.22 -1.02 14.14
C HIS A 17 20.37 -2.22 13.22
N ILE A 18 19.85 -2.12 12.00
CA ILE A 18 20.25 -2.96 10.89
C ILE A 18 21.48 -2.25 10.36
N TYR A 19 22.66 -2.82 10.60
CA TYR A 19 23.91 -2.23 10.17
C TYR A 19 23.87 -2.04 8.65
N THR A 20 24.10 -0.82 8.20
CA THR A 20 24.29 -0.54 6.77
C THR A 20 25.54 -1.25 6.25
N TYR A 21 25.63 -1.52 4.94
CA TYR A 21 26.83 -2.11 4.33
C TYR A 21 28.11 -1.32 4.65
N GLU A 22 28.00 0.00 4.77
CA GLU A 22 29.09 0.89 5.16
C GLU A 22 29.47 0.73 6.64
N GLU A 23 28.49 0.56 7.54
CA GLU A 23 28.74 0.29 8.97
C GLU A 23 29.33 -1.11 9.22
N LEU A 24 28.92 -2.12 8.45
CA LEU A 24 29.53 -3.47 8.49
C LEU A 24 30.98 -3.43 7.97
N ALA A 25 31.22 -2.69 6.89
CA ALA A 25 32.57 -2.50 6.35
C ALA A 25 33.46 -1.69 7.30
N ALA A 26 32.92 -0.64 7.92
CA ALA A 26 33.61 0.18 8.91
C ALA A 26 33.93 -0.62 10.18
N ARG A 27 32.99 -1.41 10.72
CA ARG A 27 33.27 -2.31 11.84
C ARG A 27 34.27 -3.42 11.51
N ALA A 28 34.26 -3.94 10.29
CA ALA A 28 35.28 -4.89 9.84
C ALA A 28 36.66 -4.23 9.75
N GLN A 29 36.73 -2.91 9.53
CA GLN A 29 37.97 -2.13 9.64
C GLN A 29 38.33 -1.76 11.08
N GLU A 30 37.36 -1.43 11.94
CA GLU A 30 37.57 -1.15 13.37
C GLU A 30 38.01 -2.41 14.13
N GLN A 31 37.43 -3.59 13.85
CA GLN A 31 37.91 -4.86 14.39
C GLN A 31 39.32 -5.23 13.90
N LYS A 32 39.73 -4.73 12.72
CA LYS A 32 41.13 -4.83 12.26
C LYS A 32 42.05 -3.84 12.96
N GLN A 33 41.55 -2.70 13.44
CA GLN A 33 42.34 -1.67 14.13
C GLN A 33 42.40 -1.86 15.66
N GLU A 34 41.39 -2.48 16.28
CA GLU A 34 41.34 -2.70 17.75
C GLU A 34 41.92 -4.04 18.21
N GLN A 35 42.43 -4.89 17.31
CA GLN A 35 43.39 -5.91 17.73
C GLN A 35 44.72 -5.21 18.07
N LYS A 36 44.79 -4.62 19.26
CA LYS A 36 46.04 -4.59 20.03
C LYS A 36 46.40 -6.05 20.28
N VAL A 37 47.09 -6.64 19.30
CA VAL A 37 47.80 -7.89 19.42
C VAL A 37 48.66 -7.74 20.67
N GLN A 38 48.23 -8.34 21.79
CA GLN A 38 49.20 -8.84 22.76
C GLN A 38 50.21 -9.59 21.91
N LYS A 39 51.46 -9.11 21.90
CA LYS A 39 52.57 -9.76 21.20
C LYS A 39 52.74 -11.16 21.80
N PHE A 40 51.92 -12.10 21.37
CA PHE A 40 52.35 -13.48 21.29
C PHE A 40 53.45 -13.47 20.24
N THR A 41 54.64 -13.83 20.68
CA THR A 41 55.74 -14.22 19.82
C THR A 41 55.14 -15.16 18.77
N ARG A 42 55.04 -14.68 17.51
CA ARG A 42 54.58 -15.52 16.40
C ARG A 42 55.61 -16.63 16.25
N ASP A 43 55.33 -17.79 16.83
CA ASP A 43 55.94 -19.02 16.35
C ASP A 43 55.64 -19.07 14.85
N LYS A 44 56.70 -19.09 14.03
CA LYS A 44 56.57 -19.31 12.59
C LYS A 44 56.13 -20.75 12.40
N ILE A 45 54.83 -21.02 12.57
CA ILE A 45 54.23 -22.28 12.15
C ILE A 45 54.17 -22.21 10.62
N THR A 46 55.19 -22.73 9.96
CA THR A 46 55.16 -22.98 8.53
C THR A 46 54.31 -24.22 8.28
N PHE A 47 53.09 -24.02 7.78
CA PHE A 47 52.24 -25.12 7.32
C PHE A 47 52.93 -25.86 6.18
N SER A 48 52.98 -27.19 6.24
CA SER A 48 53.56 -27.99 5.16
C SER A 48 52.76 -27.79 3.87
N GLN A 49 53.44 -27.80 2.71
CA GLN A 49 52.75 -27.69 1.42
C GLN A 49 51.72 -28.81 1.22
N GLU A 50 51.99 -29.99 1.79
CA GLU A 50 51.11 -31.15 1.78
C GLU A 50 49.84 -30.93 2.62
N GLY A 51 49.98 -30.33 3.81
CA GLY A 51 48.84 -29.93 4.65
C GLY A 51 47.97 -28.85 4.00
N MET A 52 48.59 -27.89 3.30
CA MET A 52 47.86 -26.86 2.54
C MET A 52 47.13 -27.44 1.32
N LYS A 53 47.71 -28.45 0.66
CA LYS A 53 47.08 -29.16 -0.46
C LYS A 53 45.91 -29.99 0.02
N SER A 54 46.07 -30.75 1.10
CA SER A 54 44.99 -31.52 1.75
C SER A 54 43.85 -30.62 2.22
N ALA A 55 44.15 -29.46 2.82
CA ALA A 55 43.13 -28.49 3.21
C ALA A 55 42.35 -27.92 2.00
N ARG A 56 43.02 -27.68 0.86
CA ARG A 56 42.35 -27.24 -0.39
C ARG A 56 41.48 -28.32 -0.98
N GLU A 57 41.95 -29.57 -1.02
CA GLU A 57 41.18 -30.72 -1.50
C GLU A 57 39.96 -30.98 -0.61
N MET A 58 40.11 -30.88 0.71
CA MET A 58 39.01 -31.01 1.66
C MET A 58 38.00 -29.87 1.50
N ARG A 59 38.43 -28.63 1.28
CA ARG A 59 37.53 -27.51 1.01
C ARG A 59 36.77 -27.69 -0.31
N LYS A 60 37.45 -28.21 -1.34
CA LYS A 60 36.83 -28.53 -2.63
C LYS A 60 35.79 -29.64 -2.49
N TYR A 61 36.12 -30.72 -1.77
CA TYR A 61 35.20 -31.82 -1.47
C TYR A 61 33.97 -31.33 -0.69
N LEU A 62 34.14 -30.50 0.34
CA LEU A 62 33.03 -29.93 1.11
C LEU A 62 32.12 -29.05 0.23
N ASN A 63 32.69 -28.24 -0.67
CA ASN A 63 31.92 -27.44 -1.62
C ASN A 63 31.16 -28.32 -2.64
N GLU A 64 31.83 -29.31 -3.23
CA GLU A 64 31.25 -30.20 -4.26
C GLU A 64 30.12 -31.09 -3.70
N ASN A 65 30.14 -31.37 -2.40
CA ASN A 65 29.14 -32.22 -1.74
C ASN A 65 28.12 -31.42 -0.91
N GLY A 66 28.09 -30.08 -1.01
CA GLY A 66 27.17 -29.23 -0.25
C GLY A 66 27.36 -29.28 1.28
N LEU A 67 28.50 -29.80 1.75
CA LEU A 67 28.88 -29.91 3.16
C LEU A 67 29.69 -28.70 3.64
N SER A 68 29.99 -27.78 2.73
CA SER A 68 30.47 -26.46 3.04
C SER A 68 29.35 -25.67 3.71
N SER A 69 29.43 -25.50 5.02
CA SER A 69 28.62 -24.55 5.77
C SER A 69 29.05 -23.10 5.55
N SER A 70 29.56 -22.76 4.34
CA SER A 70 29.57 -21.37 3.90
C SER A 70 28.12 -20.96 3.72
N ILE A 71 27.48 -20.59 4.82
CA ILE A 71 26.27 -19.79 4.83
C ILE A 71 26.59 -18.60 3.94
N ASP A 72 25.95 -18.55 2.77
CA ASP A 72 26.00 -17.36 1.95
C ASP A 72 25.18 -16.30 2.68
N PHE A 73 25.86 -15.61 3.58
CA PHE A 73 25.26 -14.58 4.43
C PHE A 73 24.59 -13.51 3.57
N GLN A 74 25.10 -13.24 2.37
CA GLN A 74 24.50 -12.28 1.47
C GLN A 74 23.18 -12.81 0.90
N ALA A 75 23.17 -14.03 0.35
CA ALA A 75 21.94 -14.64 -0.16
C ALA A 75 20.87 -14.80 0.94
N ASN A 76 21.29 -15.12 2.18
CA ASN A 76 20.37 -15.25 3.30
C ASN A 76 19.83 -13.90 3.79
N LEU A 77 20.64 -12.83 3.74
CA LEU A 77 20.16 -11.48 4.05
C LEU A 77 19.20 -10.99 2.97
N GLU A 78 19.49 -11.24 1.70
CA GLU A 78 18.59 -10.94 0.58
C GLU A 78 17.27 -11.70 0.70
N GLU A 79 17.29 -12.98 1.07
CA GLU A 79 16.07 -13.76 1.29
C GLU A 79 15.29 -13.31 2.52
N LEU A 80 15.96 -12.94 3.61
CA LEU A 80 15.32 -12.37 4.79
C LEU A 80 14.69 -11.01 4.48
N ASP A 81 15.37 -10.18 3.70
CA ASP A 81 14.86 -8.90 3.22
C ASP A 81 13.61 -9.10 2.36
N LYS A 82 13.64 -10.04 1.40
CA LYS A 82 12.46 -10.43 0.62
C LYS A 82 11.30 -10.88 1.51
N GLN A 83 11.57 -11.70 2.53
CA GLN A 83 10.54 -12.16 3.46
C GLN A 83 9.92 -11.01 4.25
N LEU A 84 10.72 -10.05 4.70
CA LEU A 84 10.25 -8.87 5.42
C LEU A 84 9.36 -7.98 4.54
N HIS A 85 9.71 -7.85 3.25
CA HIS A 85 8.98 -7.04 2.27
C HIS A 85 7.95 -7.86 1.47
N THR A 86 7.69 -9.11 1.86
CA THR A 86 6.60 -9.91 1.29
C THR A 86 5.28 -9.49 1.90
N LYS A 87 4.31 -9.15 1.05
CA LYS A 87 2.96 -8.80 1.48
C LYS A 87 2.31 -9.96 2.23
N THR A 88 2.05 -9.74 3.51
CA THR A 88 1.28 -10.65 4.40
C THR A 88 0.23 -9.91 5.23
N MET A 89 0.19 -8.58 5.18
CA MET A 89 -0.83 -7.73 5.81
C MET A 89 -1.96 -7.41 4.82
N ASP A 90 -3.20 -7.40 5.30
CA ASP A 90 -4.40 -7.03 4.52
C ASP A 90 -4.38 -5.53 4.16
N TYR A 91 -3.74 -5.21 3.03
CA TYR A 91 -3.60 -3.84 2.51
C TYR A 91 -4.94 -3.18 2.17
N THR A 92 -6.03 -3.94 2.06
CA THR A 92 -7.40 -3.39 1.91
C THR A 92 -7.71 -2.40 3.02
N ASN A 93 -7.36 -2.75 4.27
CA ASN A 93 -7.56 -1.87 5.42
C ASN A 93 -6.65 -0.64 5.38
N ASN A 94 -5.44 -0.77 4.84
CA ASN A 94 -4.52 0.36 4.70
C ASN A 94 -5.08 1.36 3.68
N PHE A 95 -5.56 0.90 2.52
CA PHE A 95 -6.17 1.79 1.53
C PHE A 95 -7.44 2.46 2.04
N TRP A 96 -8.24 1.78 2.87
CA TRP A 96 -9.37 2.44 3.55
C TRP A 96 -8.92 3.55 4.48
N GLN A 97 -7.85 3.33 5.25
CA GLN A 97 -7.28 4.34 6.13
C GLN A 97 -6.73 5.51 5.31
N GLU A 98 -5.92 5.24 4.30
CA GLU A 98 -5.34 6.27 3.42
C GLU A 98 -6.43 7.10 2.73
N MET A 99 -7.45 6.46 2.14
CA MET A 99 -8.58 7.20 1.57
C MET A 99 -9.32 8.01 2.65
N GLY A 100 -9.49 7.46 3.85
CA GLY A 100 -10.09 8.15 4.99
C GLY A 100 -9.30 9.40 5.41
N GLU A 101 -7.97 9.33 5.43
CA GLU A 101 -7.09 10.46 5.70
C GLU A 101 -7.21 11.54 4.60
N VAL A 102 -7.28 11.13 3.33
CA VAL A 102 -7.51 12.08 2.23
C VAL A 102 -8.88 12.75 2.37
N ILE A 103 -9.94 12.02 2.76
CA ILE A 103 -11.27 12.60 3.02
C ILE A 103 -11.22 13.61 4.18
N GLU A 104 -10.50 13.30 5.26
CA GLU A 104 -10.37 14.23 6.39
C GLU A 104 -9.59 15.50 6.02
N GLN A 105 -8.57 15.36 5.18
CA GLN A 105 -7.87 16.51 4.60
C GLN A 105 -8.79 17.34 3.70
N GLN A 106 -9.62 16.70 2.87
CA GLN A 106 -10.64 17.39 2.06
C GLN A 106 -11.58 18.22 2.95
N ARG A 107 -12.07 17.65 4.07
CA ARG A 107 -12.91 18.38 5.04
C ARG A 107 -12.20 19.55 5.69
N THR A 108 -10.92 19.37 6.02
CA THR A 108 -10.10 20.45 6.60
C THR A 108 -9.91 21.61 5.61
N VAL A 109 -9.72 21.32 4.32
CA VAL A 109 -9.48 22.33 3.27
C VAL A 109 -10.77 23.03 2.83
N TRP A 110 -11.85 22.27 2.64
CA TRP A 110 -13.09 22.76 2.04
C TRP A 110 -14.21 23.07 3.06
N GLY A 111 -14.00 22.74 4.33
CA GLY A 111 -14.93 23.03 5.41
C GLY A 111 -16.32 22.42 5.16
N SER A 112 -17.36 23.23 5.27
CA SER A 112 -18.75 22.79 5.12
C SER A 112 -19.05 22.21 3.73
N GLN A 113 -18.34 22.62 2.67
CA GLN A 113 -18.59 22.12 1.32
C GLN A 113 -18.29 20.62 1.18
N ALA A 114 -17.25 20.12 1.86
CA ALA A 114 -16.92 18.69 1.89
C ALA A 114 -17.46 17.97 3.14
N GLY A 115 -17.96 18.73 4.12
CA GLY A 115 -18.47 18.22 5.40
C GLY A 115 -19.97 17.93 5.42
N GLU A 116 -20.74 18.44 4.45
CA GLU A 116 -22.18 18.19 4.38
C GLU A 116 -22.49 16.74 3.98
N THR A 117 -23.41 16.13 4.72
CA THR A 117 -23.88 14.76 4.46
C THR A 117 -24.86 14.78 3.29
N SER A 118 -24.35 14.65 2.07
CA SER A 118 -25.15 14.50 0.85
C SER A 118 -24.62 13.37 -0.03
N PHE A 119 -25.45 12.86 -0.93
CA PHE A 119 -25.05 11.85 -1.90
C PHE A 119 -23.86 12.33 -2.73
N ASP A 120 -23.97 13.54 -3.29
CA ASP A 120 -22.94 14.12 -4.15
C ASP A 120 -21.61 14.32 -3.40
N ASN A 121 -21.65 14.84 -2.17
CA ASN A 121 -20.44 15.02 -1.37
C ASN A 121 -19.80 13.70 -1.00
N SER A 122 -20.63 12.69 -0.69
CA SER A 122 -20.14 11.34 -0.39
C SER A 122 -19.44 10.73 -1.60
N VAL A 123 -20.05 10.80 -2.79
CA VAL A 123 -19.46 10.26 -4.02
C VAL A 123 -18.19 11.04 -4.40
N ALA A 124 -18.23 12.37 -4.38
CA ALA A 124 -17.08 13.22 -4.68
C ALA A 124 -15.90 12.97 -3.72
N SER A 125 -16.17 12.88 -2.41
CA SER A 125 -15.12 12.68 -1.39
C SER A 125 -14.37 11.36 -1.59
N TRP A 126 -15.12 10.28 -1.81
CA TRP A 126 -14.55 8.94 -2.02
C TRP A 126 -13.86 8.83 -3.37
N ALA A 127 -14.44 9.37 -4.45
CA ALA A 127 -13.81 9.36 -5.77
C ALA A 127 -12.52 10.19 -5.79
N LYS A 128 -12.52 11.35 -5.13
CA LYS A 128 -11.32 12.18 -4.99
C LYS A 128 -10.24 11.49 -4.15
N ALA A 129 -10.64 10.81 -3.06
CA ALA A 129 -9.71 10.04 -2.24
C ALA A 129 -9.08 8.88 -3.02
N TYR A 130 -9.89 8.13 -3.76
CA TYR A 130 -9.42 7.09 -4.67
C TYR A 130 -8.43 7.65 -5.69
N GLN A 131 -8.78 8.76 -6.37
CA GLN A 131 -7.89 9.39 -7.36
C GLN A 131 -6.53 9.80 -6.76
N VAL A 132 -6.52 10.37 -5.56
CA VAL A 132 -5.28 10.77 -4.89
C VAL A 132 -4.41 9.55 -4.54
N VAL A 133 -5.01 8.48 -4.04
CA VAL A 133 -4.27 7.25 -3.69
C VAL A 133 -3.79 6.53 -4.95
N HIS A 134 -4.62 6.46 -5.99
CA HIS A 134 -4.26 5.94 -7.30
C HIS A 134 -3.02 6.64 -7.86
N ASP A 135 -3.02 7.97 -7.91
CA ASP A 135 -1.91 8.73 -8.48
C ASP A 135 -0.64 8.62 -7.63
N ARG A 136 -0.76 8.43 -6.30
CA ARG A 136 0.39 8.13 -5.43
C ARG A 136 1.00 6.77 -5.74
N ILE A 137 0.18 5.75 -5.98
CA ILE A 137 0.65 4.42 -6.39
C ILE A 137 1.41 4.54 -7.72
N VAL A 138 0.80 5.18 -8.73
CA VAL A 138 1.45 5.35 -10.04
C VAL A 138 2.77 6.12 -9.92
N ASP A 139 2.81 7.20 -9.13
CA ASP A 139 4.04 7.95 -8.86
C ASP A 139 5.10 7.09 -8.17
N GLU A 140 4.74 6.36 -7.10
CA GLU A 140 5.66 5.47 -6.38
C GLU A 140 6.29 4.42 -7.30
N PHE A 141 5.50 3.79 -8.16
CA PHE A 141 6.00 2.77 -9.09
C PHE A 141 6.79 3.34 -10.27
N SER A 142 6.68 4.64 -10.55
CA SER A 142 7.50 5.33 -11.57
C SER A 142 8.92 5.67 -11.07
N ARG A 143 9.14 5.64 -9.75
CA ARG A 143 10.40 6.04 -9.12
C ARG A 143 11.44 4.93 -9.17
N THR A 144 12.67 5.29 -9.53
CA THR A 144 13.82 4.36 -9.56
C THR A 144 14.33 4.00 -8.17
N ASP A 145 14.02 4.81 -7.14
CA ASP A 145 14.42 4.64 -5.75
C ASP A 145 13.31 4.01 -4.87
N ARG A 146 12.27 3.44 -5.48
CA ARG A 146 11.15 2.85 -4.73
C ARG A 146 11.62 1.65 -3.90
N GLU A 147 10.95 1.47 -2.77
CA GLU A 147 11.10 0.24 -1.98
C GLU A 147 10.49 -0.92 -2.78
N VAL A 148 11.27 -1.98 -2.98
CA VAL A 148 10.83 -3.16 -3.72
C VAL A 148 10.06 -4.06 -2.77
N THR A 149 8.77 -4.23 -3.05
CA THR A 149 7.87 -5.12 -2.33
C THR A 149 7.61 -6.38 -3.15
N TYR A 150 7.28 -7.47 -2.45
CA TYR A 150 7.06 -8.78 -3.06
C TYR A 150 5.66 -9.31 -2.76
N VAL A 151 5.08 -10.04 -3.71
CA VAL A 151 3.81 -10.79 -3.56
C VAL A 151 4.06 -12.28 -3.77
N ILE A 152 3.22 -13.11 -3.16
CA ILE A 152 3.23 -14.55 -3.38
C ILE A 152 2.28 -14.86 -4.53
N ASP A 153 2.78 -15.50 -5.58
CA ASP A 153 1.96 -15.98 -6.68
C ASP A 153 1.08 -17.15 -6.20
N GLU A 154 -0.23 -17.04 -6.33
CA GLU A 154 -1.17 -18.06 -5.83
C GLU A 154 -1.08 -19.39 -6.59
N ALA A 155 -0.66 -19.38 -7.86
CA ALA A 155 -0.59 -20.57 -8.70
C ALA A 155 0.71 -21.35 -8.50
N THR A 156 1.83 -20.64 -8.33
CA THR A 156 3.16 -21.27 -8.18
C THR A 156 3.64 -21.32 -6.73
N GLY A 157 3.11 -20.46 -5.85
CA GLY A 157 3.59 -20.26 -4.48
C GLY A 157 4.92 -19.50 -4.40
N GLU A 158 5.46 -19.05 -5.54
CA GLU A 158 6.74 -18.35 -5.59
C GLU A 158 6.57 -16.86 -5.31
N ARG A 159 7.63 -16.22 -4.79
CA ARG A 159 7.64 -14.76 -4.64
C ARG A 159 8.03 -14.10 -5.94
N ARG A 160 7.25 -13.10 -6.32
CA ARG A 160 7.58 -12.18 -7.42
C ARG A 160 7.54 -10.74 -6.92
N GLU A 161 8.29 -9.87 -7.59
CA GLU A 161 8.18 -8.43 -7.34
C GLU A 161 6.74 -7.98 -7.60
N GLU A 162 6.27 -7.12 -6.70
CA GLU A 162 4.99 -6.48 -6.86
C GLU A 162 5.03 -5.50 -8.03
N THR A 163 3.97 -5.53 -8.83
CA THR A 163 3.72 -4.62 -9.95
C THR A 163 2.74 -3.51 -9.57
N VAL A 164 2.71 -2.45 -10.37
CA VAL A 164 1.75 -1.35 -10.18
C VAL A 164 0.30 -1.87 -10.26
N ASP A 165 0.04 -2.82 -11.17
CA ASP A 165 -1.28 -3.39 -11.38
C ASP A 165 -1.75 -4.20 -10.16
N ASP A 166 -0.84 -4.88 -9.46
CA ASP A 166 -1.17 -5.58 -8.20
C ASP A 166 -1.66 -4.60 -7.13
N ARG A 167 -0.94 -3.48 -6.97
CA ARG A 167 -1.26 -2.44 -5.97
C ARG A 167 -2.56 -1.72 -6.33
N LEU A 168 -2.80 -1.46 -7.62
CA LEU A 168 -4.04 -0.84 -8.09
C LEU A 168 -5.24 -1.78 -7.94
N ALA A 169 -5.08 -3.08 -8.19
CA ALA A 169 -6.14 -4.07 -7.99
C ALA A 169 -6.56 -4.16 -6.51
N GLU A 170 -5.62 -4.06 -5.57
CA GLU A 170 -5.92 -3.97 -4.14
C GLU A 170 -6.67 -2.67 -3.78
N LEU A 171 -6.29 -1.53 -4.37
CA LEU A 171 -7.01 -0.27 -4.21
C LEU A 171 -8.45 -0.38 -4.74
N ASP A 172 -8.64 -0.98 -5.91
CA ASP A 172 -9.95 -1.24 -6.52
C ASP A 172 -10.83 -2.09 -5.61
N TYR A 173 -10.27 -3.19 -5.10
CA TYR A 173 -10.97 -4.07 -4.16
C TYR A 173 -11.35 -3.33 -2.88
N ALA A 174 -10.43 -2.53 -2.32
CA ALA A 174 -10.71 -1.72 -1.15
C ALA A 174 -11.84 -0.72 -1.42
N TYR A 175 -11.77 0.02 -2.52
CA TYR A 175 -12.80 0.96 -2.90
C TYR A 175 -14.17 0.27 -3.05
N GLU A 176 -14.23 -0.82 -3.82
CA GLU A 176 -15.46 -1.57 -4.07
C GLU A 176 -16.08 -2.12 -2.78
N ALA A 177 -15.27 -2.70 -1.90
CA ALA A 177 -15.75 -3.25 -0.63
C ALA A 177 -16.35 -2.15 0.26
N ARG A 178 -15.72 -0.96 0.30
CA ARG A 178 -16.22 0.17 1.07
C ARG A 178 -17.50 0.76 0.48
N THR A 179 -17.56 0.96 -0.84
CA THR A 179 -18.75 1.52 -1.50
C THR A 179 -19.92 0.55 -1.49
N THR A 180 -19.64 -0.76 -1.52
CA THR A 180 -20.62 -1.83 -1.29
C THR A 180 -21.22 -1.73 0.11
N PHE A 181 -20.40 -1.54 1.14
CA PHE A 181 -20.90 -1.33 2.50
C PHE A 181 -21.79 -0.08 2.60
N ILE A 182 -21.40 1.03 1.96
CA ILE A 182 -22.21 2.26 1.91
C ILE A 182 -23.56 1.99 1.25
N ALA A 183 -23.57 1.34 0.09
CA ALA A 183 -24.80 1.00 -0.63
C ALA A 183 -25.75 0.12 0.21
N ALA A 184 -25.20 -0.92 0.85
CA ALA A 184 -25.96 -1.80 1.74
C ALA A 184 -26.50 -1.05 2.96
N SER A 185 -25.72 -0.14 3.55
CA SER A 185 -26.17 0.71 4.66
C SER A 185 -27.36 1.59 4.26
N LYS A 186 -27.30 2.22 3.08
CA LYS A 186 -28.40 3.06 2.57
C LYS A 186 -29.64 2.25 2.21
N LYS A 187 -29.48 1.03 1.68
CA LYS A 187 -30.60 0.08 1.53
C LYS A 187 -31.31 -0.20 2.85
N VAL A 188 -30.55 -0.48 3.91
CA VAL A 188 -31.11 -0.74 5.25
C VAL A 188 -31.85 0.50 5.78
N MET A 189 -31.33 1.71 5.56
CA MET A 189 -32.02 2.95 5.93
C MET A 189 -33.39 3.07 5.26
N VAL A 190 -33.48 2.78 3.95
CA VAL A 190 -34.75 2.76 3.22
C VAL A 190 -35.72 1.74 3.80
N GLN A 191 -35.26 0.52 4.07
CA GLN A 191 -36.09 -0.53 4.69
C GLN A 191 -36.62 -0.13 6.07
N ILE A 192 -35.80 0.52 6.89
CA ILE A 192 -36.22 1.04 8.20
C ILE A 192 -37.32 2.10 8.02
N GLN A 193 -37.15 3.04 7.10
CA GLN A 193 -38.18 4.05 6.82
C GLN A 193 -39.50 3.43 6.36
N GLU A 194 -39.46 2.38 5.54
CA GLU A 194 -40.67 1.67 5.10
C GLU A 194 -41.41 0.96 6.23
N VAL A 195 -40.67 0.31 7.14
CA VAL A 195 -41.24 -0.47 8.26
C VAL A 195 -41.80 0.44 9.36
N PHE A 196 -41.13 1.54 9.67
CA PHE A 196 -41.47 2.40 10.82
C PHE A 196 -42.28 3.64 10.45
N GLY A 197 -42.91 3.67 9.26
CA GLY A 197 -43.82 4.75 8.85
C GLY A 197 -43.14 6.06 8.46
N GLY A 198 -41.85 5.99 8.10
CA GLY A 198 -41.12 7.11 7.49
C GLY A 198 -41.54 7.35 6.04
N LYS A 199 -40.84 8.28 5.38
CA LYS A 199 -41.06 8.57 3.96
C LYS A 199 -40.72 7.32 3.13
N LYS A 200 -41.70 6.79 2.41
CA LYS A 200 -41.47 5.63 1.54
C LYS A 200 -40.69 6.05 0.30
N SER A 201 -39.63 5.31 0.01
CA SER A 201 -38.91 5.46 -1.25
C SER A 201 -39.81 5.04 -2.42
N PRO A 202 -39.82 5.78 -3.54
CA PRO A 202 -40.52 5.37 -4.75
C PRO A 202 -39.81 4.23 -5.49
N ALA A 203 -38.58 3.87 -5.10
CA ALA A 203 -37.81 2.76 -5.65
C ALA A 203 -37.58 1.66 -4.61
N PRO A 204 -37.56 0.37 -5.02
CA PRO A 204 -37.32 -0.74 -4.10
C PRO A 204 -35.89 -0.68 -3.52
N PRO A 205 -35.68 -1.13 -2.27
CA PRO A 205 -34.38 -1.04 -1.59
C PRO A 205 -33.22 -1.70 -2.37
N GLU A 206 -33.47 -2.79 -3.09
CA GLU A 206 -32.49 -3.47 -3.94
C GLU A 206 -32.04 -2.59 -5.12
N ALA A 207 -32.98 -1.84 -5.74
CA ALA A 207 -32.65 -0.95 -6.84
C ALA A 207 -31.88 0.29 -6.36
N VAL A 208 -32.17 0.77 -5.14
CA VAL A 208 -31.38 1.81 -4.48
C VAL A 208 -29.94 1.35 -4.26
N GLU A 209 -29.74 0.15 -3.70
CA GLU A 209 -28.41 -0.42 -3.49
C GLU A 209 -27.63 -0.51 -4.80
N GLN A 210 -28.24 -1.08 -5.83
CA GLN A 210 -27.58 -1.24 -7.14
C GLN A 210 -27.22 0.12 -7.73
N LYS A 211 -28.12 1.11 -7.67
CA LYS A 211 -27.86 2.42 -8.25
C LYS A 211 -26.74 3.17 -7.54
N ILE A 212 -26.63 3.02 -6.22
CA ILE A 212 -25.51 3.57 -5.43
C ILE A 212 -24.20 2.90 -5.86
N ARG A 213 -24.17 1.57 -5.98
CA ARG A 213 -22.98 0.84 -6.45
C ARG A 213 -22.54 1.29 -7.84
N ASP A 214 -23.48 1.41 -8.78
CA ASP A 214 -23.22 1.86 -10.14
C ASP A 214 -22.66 3.28 -10.16
N ALA A 215 -23.21 4.17 -9.33
CA ALA A 215 -22.74 5.54 -9.18
C ALA A 215 -21.29 5.61 -8.70
N TYR A 216 -20.95 4.89 -7.64
CA TYR A 216 -19.59 4.84 -7.12
C TYR A 216 -18.61 4.23 -8.14
N LYS A 217 -19.01 3.18 -8.86
CA LYS A 217 -18.20 2.61 -9.93
C LYS A 217 -17.97 3.60 -11.07
N GLN A 218 -18.99 4.35 -11.48
CA GLN A 218 -18.87 5.38 -12.51
C GLN A 218 -17.99 6.56 -12.04
N ALA A 219 -18.04 6.89 -10.75
CA ALA A 219 -17.30 8.00 -10.17
C ALA A 219 -15.77 7.86 -10.29
N VAL A 220 -15.25 6.64 -10.41
CA VAL A 220 -13.83 6.34 -10.62
C VAL A 220 -13.51 5.86 -12.02
N SER A 221 -14.40 6.08 -12.98
CA SER A 221 -14.08 5.89 -14.41
C SER A 221 -12.94 6.82 -14.84
N GLU A 222 -12.19 6.43 -15.87
CA GLU A 222 -11.04 7.21 -16.36
C GLU A 222 -11.40 8.67 -16.64
N GLU A 223 -12.53 8.92 -17.30
CA GLU A 223 -13.03 10.27 -17.59
C GLU A 223 -13.24 11.09 -16.29
N ASN A 224 -13.81 10.48 -15.26
CA ASN A 224 -13.99 11.14 -13.97
C ASN A 224 -12.68 11.31 -13.20
N LEU A 225 -11.74 10.36 -13.27
CA LEU A 225 -10.41 10.51 -12.67
C LEU A 225 -9.64 11.67 -13.30
N GLU A 226 -9.68 11.81 -14.63
CA GLU A 226 -9.10 12.95 -15.34
C GLU A 226 -9.70 14.29 -14.89
N ARG A 227 -11.03 14.33 -14.68
CA ARG A 227 -11.71 15.52 -14.15
C ARG A 227 -11.27 15.83 -12.73
N LEU A 228 -11.19 14.83 -11.86
CA LEU A 228 -10.79 14.97 -10.46
C LEU A 228 -9.35 15.47 -10.31
N ARG A 229 -8.46 15.19 -11.27
CA ARG A 229 -7.07 15.71 -11.28
C ARG A 229 -6.98 17.22 -11.54
N ARG A 230 -8.04 17.83 -12.07
CA ARG A 230 -8.05 19.27 -12.37
C ARG A 230 -8.02 20.07 -11.08
N LYS A 231 -7.35 21.21 -11.14
CA LYS A 231 -7.44 22.22 -10.09
C LYS A 231 -8.80 22.90 -10.19
N VAL A 232 -9.49 22.96 -9.06
CA VAL A 232 -10.84 23.54 -8.92
C VAL A 232 -10.83 24.64 -7.88
N ASP A 233 -11.81 25.54 -7.96
CA ASP A 233 -11.98 26.65 -7.02
C ASP A 233 -13.02 26.34 -5.92
N SER A 234 -13.82 25.29 -6.10
CA SER A 234 -14.81 24.80 -5.13
C SER A 234 -14.82 23.28 -5.03
N PHE A 235 -15.29 22.73 -3.91
CA PHE A 235 -15.42 21.28 -3.75
C PHE A 235 -16.49 20.68 -4.68
N GLU A 236 -17.55 21.43 -4.98
CA GLU A 236 -18.64 21.01 -5.86
C GLU A 236 -18.15 20.68 -7.28
N GLU A 237 -17.08 21.32 -7.74
CA GLU A 237 -16.46 21.01 -9.03
C GLU A 237 -15.78 19.63 -9.08
N TYR A 238 -15.54 18.98 -7.93
CA TYR A 238 -15.13 17.58 -7.88
C TYR A 238 -16.30 16.60 -8.03
N ARG A 239 -17.54 17.08 -8.17
CA ARG A 239 -18.69 16.21 -8.41
C ARG A 239 -18.47 15.38 -9.68
N PRO A 240 -18.43 14.04 -9.58
CA PRO A 240 -18.25 13.19 -10.75
C PRO A 240 -19.43 13.34 -11.71
N ASP A 241 -19.17 13.11 -13.00
CA ASP A 241 -20.22 13.02 -14.00
C ASP A 241 -20.87 11.64 -13.92
N LEU A 242 -22.13 11.62 -13.50
CA LEU A 242 -22.85 10.40 -13.22
C LEU A 242 -24.11 10.32 -14.08
N SER A 243 -24.34 9.16 -14.69
CA SER A 243 -25.52 8.88 -15.51
C SER A 243 -26.70 8.46 -14.63
N ILE A 244 -27.08 9.34 -13.70
CA ILE A 244 -28.06 9.10 -12.63
C ILE A 244 -29.26 10.04 -12.87
N GLY A 245 -29.96 9.85 -14.00
CA GLY A 245 -31.02 10.77 -14.43
C GLY A 245 -31.99 11.19 -13.31
N SER A 246 -32.60 12.37 -13.47
CA SER A 246 -33.29 13.15 -12.43
C SER A 246 -34.15 12.39 -11.40
N PHE A 247 -34.83 11.32 -11.80
CA PHE A 247 -35.55 10.44 -10.88
C PHE A 247 -34.65 9.88 -9.77
N TRP A 248 -33.46 9.39 -10.13
CA TRP A 248 -32.51 8.81 -9.18
C TRP A 248 -31.75 9.87 -8.38
N GLU A 249 -31.41 11.01 -8.98
CA GLU A 249 -30.86 12.16 -8.25
C GLU A 249 -31.77 12.56 -7.08
N GLN A 250 -33.08 12.67 -7.33
CA GLN A 250 -34.04 13.01 -6.28
C GLN A 250 -34.10 11.94 -5.19
N ILE A 251 -34.17 10.65 -5.56
CA ILE A 251 -34.25 9.55 -4.59
C ILE A 251 -33.00 9.50 -3.72
N LEU A 252 -31.82 9.56 -4.32
CA LEU A 252 -30.55 9.46 -3.59
C LEU A 252 -30.31 10.69 -2.71
N GLY A 253 -30.75 11.88 -3.14
CA GLY A 253 -30.73 13.09 -2.32
C GLY A 253 -31.61 13.00 -1.07
N GLU A 254 -32.71 12.24 -1.11
CA GLU A 254 -33.61 12.08 0.05
C GLU A 254 -33.16 11.00 1.05
N ILE A 255 -32.23 10.13 0.64
CA ILE A 255 -31.72 9.00 1.45
C ILE A 255 -30.49 9.40 2.29
N TRP A 256 -29.77 10.44 1.88
CA TRP A 256 -28.49 10.79 2.49
C TRP A 256 -28.61 11.44 3.86
#